data_AF-A0AAN8WZP4-F1
#
_entry.id   AF-A0AAN8WZP4-F1
#
_cell.length_a   1.000
_cell.length_b   1.000
_cell.length_c   1.000
_cell.angle_alpha   90.00
_cell.angle_beta   90.00
_cell.angle_gamma   90.00
#
_symmetry.space_group_name_H-M   'P 1'
#
loop_
_entity.id
_entity.type
_entity.pdbx_description
1 polymer ?
#
loop_
_entity_poly.entity_id
_entity_poly.type
_entity_poly.pdbx_seq_one_letter_code
_entity_poly.pdbx_strand_id
1 'polypeptide(L)' 'MTETIPSNQVENGADNRWLFTAQEIDQIAKYLVCNQRRYRENMIIPRSFAPTVIKSNEEKRVEAIFESCPFKAVLSLLA' A
#
# COMPACT_ATOMS: atom_id res chain seq x y z
N MET A 1 -12.78 -16.71 26.89
CA MET A 1 -11.67 -17.66 27.05
C MET A 1 -11.74 -18.59 25.86
N THR A 2 -11.17 -18.17 24.73
CA THR A 2 -11.09 -19.00 23.52
C THR A 2 -9.82 -19.83 23.60
N GLU A 3 -9.99 -21.12 23.38
CA GLU A 3 -9.05 -22.18 23.71
C GLU A 3 -7.75 -22.08 22.92
N THR A 4 -6.65 -22.21 23.64
CA THR A 4 -5.33 -22.49 23.08
C THR A 4 -5.38 -23.85 22.40
N ILE A 5 -5.23 -23.87 21.07
CA ILE A 5 -5.02 -25.11 20.32
C ILE A 5 -3.62 -25.63 20.68
N PRO A 6 -3.50 -26.83 21.27
CA PRO A 6 -2.23 -27.36 21.71
C PRO A 6 -1.42 -27.87 20.51
N SER A 7 -0.12 -27.61 20.56
CA SER A 7 0.89 -28.21 19.69
C SER A 7 0.87 -29.73 19.83
N ASN A 8 0.37 -30.44 18.84
CA ASN A 8 0.53 -31.89 18.74
C ASN A 8 1.08 -32.28 17.36
N GLN A 9 2.39 -32.59 17.38
CA GLN A 9 3.08 -33.66 16.66
C GLN A 9 2.48 -34.11 15.31
N VAL A 10 3.11 -33.70 14.20
CA VAL A 10 3.03 -34.41 12.92
C VAL A 10 4.43 -34.88 12.56
N GLU A 11 4.74 -36.12 12.95
CA GLU A 11 5.85 -36.93 12.42
C GLU A 11 5.20 -37.99 11.49
N ASN A 12 5.71 -38.49 10.35
CA ASN A 12 7.02 -38.56 9.70
C ASN A 12 6.79 -38.96 8.21
N GLY A 13 7.63 -38.52 7.27
CA GLY A 13 7.72 -39.13 5.93
C GLY A 13 8.14 -38.17 4.80
N ALA A 14 9.35 -38.38 4.27
CA ALA A 14 10.03 -37.67 3.16
C ALA A 14 10.55 -36.26 3.51
N ASP A 15 11.85 -36.13 3.80
CA ASP A 15 12.71 -34.93 3.81
C ASP A 15 12.02 -33.54 3.89
N ASN A 16 11.05 -33.38 4.79
CA ASN A 16 10.29 -32.16 4.98
C ASN A 16 11.01 -31.26 5.99
N ARG A 17 12.25 -30.87 5.67
CA ARG A 17 12.90 -29.78 6.39
C ARG A 17 12.17 -28.50 6.01
N TRP A 18 11.19 -28.10 6.82
CA TRP A 18 10.55 -26.80 6.67
C TRP A 18 11.65 -25.73 6.66
N LEU A 19 11.81 -25.07 5.51
CA LEU A 19 12.91 -24.12 5.27
C LEU A 19 12.82 -22.87 6.15
N PHE A 20 11.64 -22.58 6.68
CA PHE A 20 11.37 -21.44 7.52
C PHE A 20 10.50 -21.87 8.71
N THR A 21 10.85 -21.34 9.87
CA THR A 21 10.03 -21.42 11.09
C THR A 21 8.80 -20.53 10.98
N ALA A 22 7.75 -20.83 11.75
CA ALA A 22 6.51 -20.04 11.76
C ALA A 22 6.76 -18.55 12.09
N GLN A 23 7.76 -18.25 12.92
CA GLN A 23 8.16 -16.88 13.24
C GLN A 23 8.83 -16.17 12.06
N GLU A 24 9.68 -16.86 11.30
CA GLU A 24 10.31 -16.32 10.10
C GLU A 24 9.27 -16.04 9.01
N ILE A 25 8.28 -16.91 8.85
CA ILE A 25 7.17 -16.70 7.92
C ILE A 25 6.37 -15.45 8.30
N ASP A 26 6.09 -15.24 9.59
CA ASP A 26 5.39 -14.04 10.07
C ASP A 26 6.20 -12.75 9.86
N GLN A 27 7.53 -12.81 10.02
CA GLN A 27 8.43 -11.68 9.72
C GLN A 27 8.46 -11.36 8.22
N ILE A 28 8.52 -12.38 7.36
CA ILE A 28 8.47 -12.23 5.90
C ILE A 28 7.11 -11.66 5.47
N ALA A 29 6.02 -12.18 6.04
CA ALA A 29 4.66 -11.69 5.77
C ALA A 29 4.53 -10.21 6.18
N LYS A 30 5.05 -9.82 7.34
CA LYS A 30 5.13 -8.41 7.75
C LYS A 30 6.00 -7.59 6.81
N TYR A 31 7.12 -8.11 6.32
CA TYR A 31 7.98 -7.36 5.39
C TYR A 31 7.33 -7.15 4.01
N LEU A 32 6.57 -8.14 3.52
CA LEU A 32 5.96 -8.13 2.18
C LEU A 32 4.57 -7.48 2.14
N VAL A 33 3.75 -7.70 3.17
CA VAL A 33 2.33 -7.29 3.22
C VAL A 33 2.13 -6.02 4.05
N CYS A 34 2.96 -5.78 5.08
CA CYS A 34 2.83 -4.55 5.85
C CYS A 34 3.12 -3.36 4.94
N ASN A 35 2.30 -2.32 5.09
CA ASN A 35 2.44 -1.05 4.39
C ASN A 35 3.67 -0.32 4.91
N GLN A 36 4.86 -0.82 4.57
CA GLN A 36 6.06 -0.05 4.63
C GLN A 36 5.88 1.03 3.57
N ARG A 37 5.33 2.19 3.97
CA ARG A 37 5.45 3.44 3.21
C ARG A 37 6.95 3.76 3.14
N ARG A 38 7.65 3.03 2.26
CA ARG A 38 9.01 3.36 1.87
C ARG A 38 8.85 4.60 1.03
N TYR A 39 9.19 5.75 1.60
CA TYR A 39 9.36 6.97 0.83
C TYR A 39 10.49 6.68 -0.18
N ARG A 40 10.12 6.31 -1.40
CA ARG A 40 11.06 6.22 -2.51
C ARG A 40 11.05 7.57 -3.18
N GLU A 41 12.16 8.29 -3.08
CA GLU A 41 12.34 9.59 -3.75
C GLU A 41 12.18 9.47 -5.27
N ASN A 42 12.42 8.27 -5.84
CA ASN A 42 12.35 7.98 -7.27
C ASN A 42 11.38 6.82 -7.60
N MET A 43 10.07 7.03 -7.48
CA MET A 43 9.07 6.04 -7.90
C MET A 43 8.76 6.15 -9.40
N ILE A 44 9.13 5.15 -10.19
CA ILE A 44 8.72 5.02 -11.60
C ILE A 44 7.43 4.22 -11.64
N ILE A 45 6.30 4.90 -11.86
CA ILE A 45 5.00 4.24 -12.03
C ILE A 45 4.88 3.81 -13.49
N PRO A 46 4.67 2.52 -13.79
CA PRO A 46 4.48 2.07 -15.17
C PRO A 46 3.25 2.75 -15.78
N ARG A 47 3.45 3.38 -16.94
CA ARG A 47 2.44 4.18 -17.68
C ARG A 47 1.24 3.35 -18.18
N SER A 48 1.27 2.04 -18.02
CA SER A 48 0.21 1.09 -18.41
C SER A 48 -0.99 1.08 -17.46
N PHE A 49 -0.80 1.43 -16.18
CA PHE A 49 -1.89 1.40 -15.19
C PHE A 49 -2.70 2.71 -15.14
N ALA A 50 -2.09 3.84 -15.52
CA ALA A 50 -2.71 5.14 -15.83
C ALA A 50 -1.59 6.13 -16.20
N PRO A 51 -1.87 7.23 -16.93
CA PRO A 51 -0.93 8.35 -17.09
C PRO A 51 -0.81 9.13 -15.77
N THR A 52 -0.18 8.53 -14.77
CA THR A 52 0.09 9.19 -13.49
C THR A 52 1.34 10.03 -13.62
N VAL A 53 1.17 11.28 -14.10
CA VAL A 53 2.15 12.32 -13.81
C VAL A 53 2.15 12.49 -12.29
N ILE A 54 3.31 12.34 -11.66
CA ILE A 54 3.45 12.57 -10.23
C ILE A 54 3.31 14.08 -10.01
N LYS A 55 2.08 14.51 -9.74
CA LYS A 55 1.78 15.91 -9.39
C LYS A 55 2.28 16.22 -7.99
N SER A 56 2.88 17.39 -7.82
CA SER A 56 3.26 17.89 -6.51
C SER A 56 2.03 18.13 -5.62
N ASN A 57 2.21 18.25 -4.31
CA ASN A 57 1.09 18.53 -3.40
C ASN A 57 0.49 19.91 -3.69
N GLU A 58 1.32 20.84 -4.13
CA GLU A 58 0.97 22.19 -4.52
C GLU A 58 0.10 22.16 -5.78
N GLU A 59 0.51 21.39 -6.80
CA GLU A 59 -0.26 21.22 -8.03
C GLU A 59 -1.64 20.62 -7.75
N LYS A 60 -1.72 19.59 -6.89
CA LYS A 60 -2.99 18.98 -6.49
C LYS A 60 -3.91 19.96 -5.75
N ARG A 61 -3.35 20.79 -4.87
CA ARG A 61 -4.12 21.80 -4.13
C ARG A 61 -4.68 22.87 -5.07
N VAL A 62 -3.87 23.31 -6.02
CA VAL A 62 -4.26 24.30 -7.02
C VAL A 62 -5.34 23.75 -7.94
N GLU A 63 -5.20 22.50 -8.42
CA GLU A 63 -6.20 21.83 -9.25
C GLU A 63 -7.54 21.67 -8.52
N ALA A 64 -7.52 21.29 -7.24
CA ALA A 64 -8.72 21.19 -6.41
C ALA A 64 -9.44 22.55 -6.26
N ILE A 65 -8.71 23.65 -6.16
CA ILE A 65 -9.29 25.00 -6.10
C ILE A 65 -9.95 25.35 -7.44
N PHE A 66 -9.26 25.10 -8.56
CA PHE A 66 -9.79 25.39 -9.91
C PHE A 66 -11.03 24.55 -10.24
N GLU A 67 -11.08 23.30 -9.78
CA GLU A 67 -12.26 22.46 -9.99
C GLU A 67 -13.43 22.79 -9.07
N SER A 68 -13.18 23.48 -7.96
CA SER A 68 -14.18 23.76 -6.95
C SER A 68 -15.36 24.59 -7.51
N CYS A 69 -16.57 24.21 -7.09
CA CYS A 69 -17.80 24.93 -7.40
C CYS A 69 -17.75 26.44 -7.04
N PRO A 70 -17.30 26.85 -5.84
CA PRO A 70 -17.27 28.28 -5.49
C PRO A 70 -16.36 29.08 -6.42
N PHE A 71 -15.20 28.53 -6.78
CA PHE A 71 -14.27 29.19 -7.70
C PHE A 71 -14.90 29.40 -9.09
N LYS A 72 -15.53 28.36 -9.65
CA LYS A 72 -16.23 28.44 -10.94
C LYS A 72 -17.42 29.40 -10.89
N ALA A 73 -18.17 29.43 -9.80
CA ALA A 73 -19.30 30.34 -9.61
C ALA A 73 -18.84 31.81 -9.58
N VAL A 74 -17.74 32.11 -8.88
CA VAL A 74 -17.17 33.47 -8.86
C VAL A 74 -16.66 33.88 -10.25
N LEU A 75 -15.95 33.00 -10.94
CA LEU A 75 -15.54 33.27 -12.32
C LEU A 75 -16.74 33.49 -13.25
N SER A 76 -17.80 32.69 -13.12
CA SER A 76 -19.02 32.84 -13.92
C SER A 76 -19.79 34.13 -13.60
N LEU A 77 -19.62 34.70 -12.42
CA LEU A 77 -20.26 35.96 -12.03
C LEU A 77 -19.47 37.18 -12.53
N LEU A 78 -18.15 37.04 -12.67
CA LEU A 78 -17.24 38.11 -13.07
C LEU A 78 -16.92 38.14 -14.57
N ALA A 79 -17.10 37.01 -15.28
CA ALA A 79 -16.94 36.89 -16.73
C ALA A 79 -18.16 37.41 -17.49
#